data_AF-A0A846PEI4-F1
#
_entry.id   AF-A0A846PEI4-F1
#
_cell.length_a   1.000
_cell.length_b   1.000
_cell.length_c   1.000
_cell.angle_alpha   90.00
_cell.angle_beta   90.00
_cell.angle_gamma   90.00
#
_symmetry.space_group_name_H-M   'P 1'
#
loop_
_entity.id
_entity.type
_entity.pdbx_description
1 polymer ?
#
loop_
_entity_poly.entity_id
_entity_poly.type
_entity_poly.pdbx_seq_one_letter_code
_entity_poly.pdbx_strand_id
1 'polypeptide(L)'
;MMPTRVPNQLEFFFLREDKRDQRRFILTPPLSQHRFCGKLLEKLNYVERFFPELRGTTIKVGLTRAASGMAIPGGTEVWFNPSRVCYHTIAHELVHLLQGSNGIPRGEKSCDVFSLARDWTLNDTLPNYVKIPAAFHDPLGRIPEAKAKLIFAVASGAVAIRAAGLRNYIAFFEKELARLGG
;
A
#
# COMPACT_ATOMS: atom_id res chain seq x y z
N MET A 1 13.12 22.93 -43.73
CA MET A 1 11.79 23.17 -43.13
C MET A 1 11.45 21.94 -42.30
N MET A 2 11.64 22.01 -40.98
CA MET A 2 11.40 20.89 -40.05
C MET A 2 10.02 21.08 -39.42
N PRO A 3 9.18 20.04 -39.28
CA PRO A 3 7.94 20.18 -38.54
C PRO A 3 8.24 20.17 -37.04
N THR A 4 7.88 21.26 -36.37
CA THR A 4 7.82 21.38 -34.91
C THR A 4 6.73 20.44 -34.38
N ARG A 5 7.14 19.40 -33.64
CA ARG A 5 6.20 18.58 -32.85
C ARG A 5 5.57 19.46 -31.78
N VAL A 6 4.25 19.62 -31.84
CA VAL A 6 3.45 20.17 -30.76
C VAL A 6 3.47 19.17 -29.60
N PRO A 7 3.87 19.53 -28.38
CA PRO A 7 3.80 18.63 -27.24
C PRO A 7 2.33 18.35 -26.90
N ASN A 8 2.02 17.07 -26.69
CA ASN A 8 0.69 16.58 -26.36
C ASN A 8 0.28 17.13 -24.99
N GLN A 9 -0.94 17.67 -24.86
CA GLN A 9 -1.46 18.31 -23.63
C GLN A 9 -1.54 17.38 -22.40
N LEU A 10 -1.25 16.08 -22.58
CA LEU A 10 -1.23 15.07 -21.52
C LEU A 10 0.10 14.98 -20.75
N GLU A 11 1.20 15.58 -21.24
CA GLU A 11 2.50 15.53 -20.51
C GLU A 11 2.70 16.70 -19.52
N PHE A 12 1.86 17.73 -19.56
CA PHE A 12 2.02 18.91 -18.71
C PHE A 12 1.28 18.83 -17.35
N PHE A 13 0.45 17.82 -17.13
CA PHE A 13 -0.29 17.68 -15.87
C PHE A 13 0.51 17.03 -14.73
N PHE A 14 1.67 16.43 -15.02
CA PHE A 14 2.47 15.69 -14.02
C PHE A 14 3.66 16.45 -13.43
N LEU A 15 3.95 17.68 -13.88
CA LEU A 15 5.17 18.42 -13.47
C LEU A 15 4.92 19.75 -12.76
N ARG A 16 3.76 19.92 -12.13
CA ARG A 16 3.51 21.04 -11.21
C ARG A 16 2.81 20.59 -9.94
N GLU A 17 3.40 19.63 -9.23
CA GLU A 17 3.15 19.53 -7.80
C GLU A 17 3.88 20.66 -7.09
N ASP A 18 3.09 21.53 -6.46
CA ASP A 18 3.51 22.69 -5.68
C ASP A 18 4.46 22.24 -4.56
N LYS A 19 5.69 22.76 -4.55
CA LYS A 19 6.75 22.42 -3.60
C LYS A 19 6.52 23.01 -2.18
N ARG A 20 5.27 23.24 -1.78
CA ARG A 20 4.92 24.06 -0.60
C ARG A 20 3.96 23.44 0.42
N ASP A 21 3.67 22.14 0.33
CA ASP A 21 3.02 21.37 1.41
C ASP A 21 4.00 20.31 1.94
N GLN A 22 4.94 20.71 2.80
CA GLN A 22 4.88 20.55 4.26
C GLN A 22 4.66 19.10 4.72
N ARG A 23 5.60 18.60 5.52
CA ARG A 23 5.77 17.18 5.85
C ARG A 23 4.51 16.60 6.50
N ARG A 24 3.78 15.79 5.73
CA ARG A 24 2.63 15.01 6.21
C ARG A 24 2.98 14.04 7.34
N PHE A 25 4.23 13.58 7.38
CA PHE A 25 4.71 12.70 8.43
C PHE A 25 5.39 13.48 9.56
N ILE A 26 4.84 13.39 10.77
CA ILE A 26 5.50 13.83 12.00
C ILE A 26 6.27 12.65 12.57
N LEU A 27 7.60 12.70 12.50
CA LEU A 27 8.45 11.63 13.00
C LEU A 27 8.66 11.78 14.50
N THR A 28 8.61 10.66 15.23
CA THR A 28 9.05 10.67 16.63
C THR A 28 10.58 10.80 16.70
N PRO A 29 11.13 11.35 17.80
CA PRO A 29 12.58 11.52 17.95
C PRO A 29 13.40 10.22 17.77
N PRO A 30 12.98 9.06 18.31
CA PRO A 30 13.70 7.80 18.08
C PRO A 30 13.75 7.40 16.61
N LEU A 31 12.70 7.70 15.84
CA LEU A 31 12.66 7.38 14.41
C LEU A 31 13.51 8.35 13.59
N SER A 32 13.45 9.66 13.88
CA SER A 32 14.21 10.67 13.14
C SER A 32 15.73 10.50 13.26
N GLN A 33 16.19 9.88 14.35
CA GLN A 33 17.60 9.59 14.60
C GLN A 33 18.05 8.21 14.07
N HIS A 34 17.13 7.39 13.58
CA HIS A 34 17.46 6.04 13.14
C HIS A 34 18.20 6.05 11.78
N ARG A 35 19.26 5.25 11.64
CA ARG A 35 20.10 5.22 10.42
C ARG A 35 19.36 4.91 9.11
N PHE A 36 18.23 4.20 9.19
CA PHE A 36 17.40 3.87 8.03
C PHE A 36 16.19 4.80 7.86
N CYS A 37 16.11 5.91 8.59
CA CYS A 37 15.00 6.86 8.54
C CYS A 37 14.77 7.41 7.12
N GLY A 38 15.84 7.81 6.42
CA GLY A 38 15.74 8.32 5.04
C GLY A 38 15.11 7.32 4.08
N LYS A 39 15.56 6.05 4.12
CA LYS A 39 14.99 4.97 3.29
C LYS A 39 13.52 4.68 3.60
N LEU A 40 13.14 4.74 4.88
CA LEU A 40 11.72 4.62 5.26
C LEU A 40 10.90 5.79 4.72
N LEU A 41 11.40 7.03 4.83
CA LEU A 41 10.71 8.21 4.30
C LEU A 41 10.53 8.14 2.79
N GLU A 42 11.55 7.69 2.04
CA GLU A 42 11.43 7.45 0.60
C GLU A 42 10.31 6.46 0.28
N LYS A 43 10.25 5.33 1.02
CA LYS A 43 9.18 4.35 0.86
C LYS A 43 7.81 4.91 1.24
N LEU A 44 7.70 5.65 2.35
CA LEU A 44 6.46 6.29 2.78
C LEU A 44 5.94 7.25 1.73
N ASN A 45 6.79 8.16 1.23
CA ASN A 45 6.44 9.11 0.17
C ASN A 45 6.07 8.40 -1.14
N TYR A 46 6.60 7.20 -1.40
CA TYR A 46 6.17 6.39 -2.53
C TYR A 46 4.77 5.81 -2.31
N VAL A 47 4.56 5.09 -1.22
CA VAL A 47 3.29 4.41 -0.93
C VAL A 47 2.15 5.40 -0.76
N GLU A 48 2.38 6.54 -0.12
CA GLU A 48 1.36 7.55 0.17
C GLU A 48 0.60 8.03 -1.09
N ARG A 49 1.27 8.03 -2.26
CA ARG A 49 0.66 8.44 -3.53
C ARG A 49 -0.58 7.63 -3.90
N PHE A 50 -0.68 6.40 -3.38
CA PHE A 50 -1.80 5.48 -3.62
C PHE A 50 -2.91 5.57 -2.55
N PHE A 51 -2.81 6.53 -1.61
CA PHE A 51 -3.76 6.77 -0.54
C PHE A 51 -4.30 8.21 -0.58
N PRO A 52 -5.06 8.59 -1.63
CA PRO A 52 -5.65 9.91 -1.74
C PRO A 52 -6.57 10.26 -0.57
N GLU A 53 -7.21 9.27 0.05
CA GLU A 53 -8.14 9.45 1.19
C GLU A 53 -7.46 10.02 2.44
N LEU A 54 -6.14 9.89 2.52
CA LEU A 54 -5.36 10.40 3.64
C LEU A 54 -4.69 11.75 3.32
N ARG A 55 -4.90 12.33 2.12
CA ARG A 55 -4.36 13.66 1.77
C ARG A 55 -4.85 14.72 2.77
N GLY A 56 -3.96 15.63 3.14
CA GLY A 56 -4.23 16.64 4.18
C GLY A 56 -4.28 16.10 5.62
N THR A 57 -4.12 14.78 5.82
CA THR A 57 -4.05 14.18 7.16
C THR A 57 -2.60 14.05 7.60
N THR A 58 -2.25 14.72 8.69
CA THR A 58 -0.95 14.56 9.35
C THR A 58 -0.89 13.20 10.05
N ILE A 59 0.12 12.40 9.71
CA ILE A 59 0.32 11.06 10.26
C ILE A 59 1.57 11.07 11.14
N LYS A 60 1.42 10.66 12.40
CA LYS A 60 2.54 10.47 13.31
C LYS A 60 3.21 9.13 13.02
N VAL A 61 4.52 9.15 12.78
CA VAL A 61 5.32 7.96 12.43
C VAL A 61 6.34 7.69 13.51
N GLY A 62 6.23 6.53 14.15
CA GLY A 62 7.10 6.07 15.22
C GLY A 62 8.02 4.92 14.83
N LEU A 63 8.94 4.61 15.73
CA LEU A 63 9.82 3.45 15.66
C LEU A 63 9.21 2.30 16.48
N THR A 64 9.10 1.11 15.89
CA THR A 64 8.89 -0.14 16.62
C THR A 64 10.03 -1.11 16.38
N ARG A 65 10.33 -1.95 17.36
CA ARG A 65 11.28 -3.06 17.24
C ARG A 65 10.58 -4.43 17.21
N ALA A 66 9.33 -4.49 17.64
CA ALA A 66 8.59 -5.74 17.83
C ALA A 66 8.00 -6.29 16.51
N ALA A 67 7.52 -5.42 15.63
CA ALA A 67 6.87 -5.77 14.38
C ALA A 67 7.49 -5.02 13.20
N SER A 68 7.17 -5.41 11.96
CA SER A 68 7.58 -4.65 10.76
C SER A 68 6.81 -3.33 10.64
N GLY A 69 5.52 -3.36 11.00
CA GLY A 69 4.59 -2.23 11.04
C GLY A 69 3.59 -2.42 12.19
N MET A 70 2.94 -1.34 12.60
CA MET A 70 1.81 -1.32 13.53
C MET A 70 1.07 0.02 13.38
N ALA A 71 -0.25 -0.02 13.37
CA ALA A 71 -1.09 1.17 13.31
C ALA A 71 -2.21 1.11 14.36
N ILE A 72 -2.74 2.29 14.72
CA ILE A 72 -3.99 2.36 15.48
C ILE A 72 -5.14 2.41 14.47
N PRO A 73 -6.04 1.40 14.42
CA PRO A 73 -7.14 1.39 13.45
C PRO A 73 -8.04 2.62 13.57
N GLY A 74 -8.24 3.34 12.46
CA GLY A 74 -9.01 4.59 12.42
C GLY A 74 -8.33 5.80 13.08
N GLY A 75 -7.09 5.64 13.55
CA GLY A 75 -6.29 6.72 14.12
C GLY A 75 -5.41 7.42 13.08
N THR A 76 -4.41 8.17 13.56
CA THR A 76 -3.44 8.90 12.73
C THR A 76 -1.99 8.56 13.10
N GLU A 77 -1.77 7.39 13.70
CA GLU A 77 -0.47 6.96 14.21
C GLU A 77 -0.06 5.60 13.66
N VAL A 78 1.18 5.53 13.16
CA VAL A 78 1.81 4.32 12.64
C VAL A 78 3.21 4.18 13.20
N TRP A 79 3.68 2.95 13.38
CA TRP A 79 5.03 2.63 13.82
C TRP A 79 5.63 1.62 12.87
N PHE A 80 6.87 1.87 12.45
CA PHE A 80 7.58 0.95 11.57
C PHE A 80 8.88 0.49 12.21
N ASN A 81 9.33 -0.70 11.82
CA ASN A 81 10.71 -1.10 11.95
C ASN A 81 11.46 -0.78 10.64
N PRO A 82 12.28 0.29 10.59
CA PRO A 82 12.86 0.78 9.36
C PRO A 82 13.79 -0.21 8.65
N SER A 83 14.30 -1.24 9.33
CA SER A 83 15.16 -2.26 8.71
C SER A 83 14.38 -3.44 8.10
N ARG A 84 13.09 -3.58 8.40
CA ARG A 84 12.26 -4.73 7.98
C ARG A 84 11.11 -4.36 7.06
N VAL A 85 10.75 -3.07 7.01
CA VAL A 85 9.57 -2.58 6.31
C VAL A 85 9.70 -2.67 4.78
N CYS A 86 8.70 -3.28 4.15
CA CYS A 86 8.51 -3.32 2.69
C CYS A 86 7.39 -2.37 2.24
N TYR A 87 7.16 -2.22 0.93
CA TYR A 87 6.06 -1.38 0.44
C TYR A 87 4.71 -1.93 0.87
N HIS A 88 4.52 -3.25 0.80
CA HIS A 88 3.28 -3.88 1.25
C HIS A 88 3.00 -3.63 2.73
N THR A 89 4.02 -3.70 3.61
CA THR A 89 3.86 -3.41 5.04
C THR A 89 3.34 -1.98 5.25
N ILE A 90 3.92 -0.98 4.57
CA ILE A 90 3.47 0.41 4.69
C ILE A 90 2.02 0.54 4.20
N ALA A 91 1.70 -0.05 3.05
CA ALA A 91 0.36 0.00 2.50
C ALA A 91 -0.67 -0.63 3.46
N HIS A 92 -0.32 -1.77 4.06
CA HIS A 92 -1.14 -2.45 5.07
C HIS A 92 -1.42 -1.54 6.28
N GLU A 93 -0.38 -0.92 6.85
CA GLU A 93 -0.54 -0.02 8.00
C GLU A 93 -1.35 1.25 7.64
N LEU A 94 -1.19 1.79 6.43
CA LEU A 94 -2.00 2.93 5.99
C LEU A 94 -3.48 2.55 5.78
N VAL A 95 -3.78 1.30 5.39
CA VAL A 95 -5.16 0.83 5.34
C VAL A 95 -5.78 0.74 6.74
N HIS A 96 -5.02 0.38 7.79
CA HIS A 96 -5.53 0.42 9.16
C HIS A 96 -6.06 1.80 9.55
N LEU A 97 -5.36 2.88 9.16
CA LEU A 97 -5.81 4.25 9.44
C LEU A 97 -7.18 4.56 8.79
N LEU A 98 -7.51 3.87 7.71
CA LEU A 98 -8.77 4.04 6.99
C LEU A 98 -9.89 3.11 7.49
N GLN A 99 -9.60 2.13 8.35
CA GLN A 99 -10.60 1.18 8.81
C GLN A 99 -11.74 1.84 9.60
N GLY A 100 -12.97 1.38 9.36
CA GLY A 100 -14.15 1.96 10.01
C GLY A 100 -14.60 3.29 9.41
N SER A 101 -13.90 3.76 8.38
CA SER A 101 -14.29 4.86 7.50
C SER A 101 -14.13 4.41 6.04
N ASN A 102 -14.56 5.23 5.08
CA ASN A 102 -14.26 5.04 3.65
C ASN A 102 -14.65 3.65 3.08
N GLY A 103 -15.65 2.99 3.67
CA GLY A 103 -16.11 1.67 3.23
C GLY A 103 -15.15 0.51 3.52
N ILE A 104 -14.03 0.74 4.22
CA ILE A 104 -13.02 -0.28 4.53
C ILE A 104 -13.39 -1.04 5.82
N PRO A 105 -13.63 -2.37 5.74
CA PRO A 105 -13.90 -3.19 6.92
C PRO A 105 -12.74 -3.25 7.91
N ARG A 106 -13.09 -3.51 9.18
CA ARG A 106 -12.10 -3.84 10.22
C ARG A 106 -11.53 -5.24 10.01
N GLY A 107 -10.30 -5.45 10.49
CA GLY A 107 -9.59 -6.74 10.53
C GLY A 107 -8.41 -6.86 9.55
N GLU A 108 -7.43 -7.66 9.94
CA GLU A 108 -6.14 -7.84 9.26
C GLU A 108 -6.27 -8.31 7.81
N LYS A 109 -7.13 -9.30 7.55
CA LYS A 109 -7.38 -9.78 6.18
C LYS A 109 -7.95 -8.69 5.28
N SER A 110 -8.76 -7.78 5.84
CA SER A 110 -9.25 -6.63 5.09
C SER A 110 -8.11 -5.69 4.74
N CYS A 111 -7.18 -5.43 5.67
CA CYS A 111 -6.00 -4.62 5.40
C CYS A 111 -5.14 -5.21 4.26
N ASP A 112 -4.92 -6.52 4.27
CA ASP A 112 -4.21 -7.19 3.17
C ASP A 112 -4.93 -7.00 1.82
N VAL A 113 -6.22 -7.36 1.71
CA VAL A 113 -6.93 -7.24 0.42
C VAL A 113 -6.94 -5.80 -0.08
N PHE A 114 -7.26 -4.84 0.78
CA PHE A 114 -7.35 -3.43 0.38
C PHE A 114 -5.99 -2.81 0.09
N SER A 115 -4.90 -3.26 0.72
CA SER A 115 -3.55 -2.78 0.40
C SER A 115 -3.04 -3.38 -0.91
N LEU A 116 -3.31 -4.67 -1.17
CA LEU A 116 -2.97 -5.35 -2.43
C LEU A 116 -3.70 -4.75 -3.64
N ALA A 117 -4.88 -4.14 -3.41
CA ALA A 117 -5.69 -3.48 -4.43
C ALA A 117 -5.25 -2.03 -4.72
N ARG A 118 -4.23 -1.49 -4.03
CA ARG A 118 -3.81 -0.09 -4.22
C ARG A 118 -3.01 0.10 -5.50
N ASP A 119 -1.97 -0.71 -5.68
CA ASP A 119 -1.17 -0.77 -6.90
C ASP A 119 -0.32 -2.05 -6.87
N TRP A 120 -0.02 -2.61 -8.03
CA TRP A 120 0.77 -3.84 -8.14
C TRP A 120 2.22 -3.65 -7.68
N THR A 121 2.79 -2.44 -7.75
CA THR A 121 4.16 -2.16 -7.32
C THR A 121 4.33 -2.24 -5.79
N LEU A 122 3.22 -2.16 -5.05
CA LEU A 122 3.20 -2.31 -3.59
C LEU A 122 3.19 -3.77 -3.16
N ASN A 123 2.95 -4.71 -4.09
CA ASN A 123 2.90 -6.15 -3.82
C ASN A 123 4.31 -6.75 -3.89
N ASP A 124 5.25 -6.18 -3.14
CA ASP A 124 6.68 -6.54 -3.18
C ASP A 124 7.03 -7.77 -2.33
N THR A 125 6.17 -8.14 -1.39
CA THR A 125 6.28 -9.32 -0.53
C THR A 125 4.93 -9.99 -0.33
N LEU A 126 4.94 -11.22 0.17
CA LEU A 126 3.71 -11.90 0.55
C LEU A 126 2.97 -11.15 1.67
N PRO A 127 1.62 -11.10 1.62
CA PRO A 127 0.78 -10.64 2.72
C PRO A 127 0.79 -11.65 3.88
N ASN A 128 0.40 -11.21 5.08
CA ASN A 128 0.51 -12.03 6.28
C ASN A 128 -0.75 -12.84 6.60
N TYR A 129 -1.93 -12.39 6.17
CA TYR A 129 -3.22 -12.90 6.66
C TYR A 129 -4.10 -13.53 5.59
N VAL A 130 -4.02 -13.04 4.35
CA VAL A 130 -4.70 -13.68 3.21
C VAL A 130 -3.82 -14.74 2.56
N LYS A 131 -4.47 -15.76 2.01
CA LYS A 131 -3.75 -16.88 1.36
C LYS A 131 -3.34 -16.50 -0.07
N ILE A 132 -2.05 -16.60 -0.35
CA ILE A 132 -1.48 -16.52 -1.70
C ILE A 132 -0.90 -17.91 -2.05
N PRO A 133 -1.27 -18.52 -3.19
CA PRO A 133 -0.73 -19.82 -3.58
C PRO A 133 0.78 -19.77 -3.84
N ALA A 134 1.47 -20.89 -3.60
CA ALA A 134 2.92 -20.98 -3.78
C ALA A 134 3.39 -20.62 -5.20
N ALA A 135 2.57 -20.87 -6.22
CA ALA A 135 2.85 -20.54 -7.62
C ALA A 135 2.95 -19.02 -7.92
N PHE A 136 2.65 -18.16 -6.94
CA PHE A 136 2.71 -16.70 -7.09
C PHE A 136 4.01 -16.08 -6.56
N HIS A 137 4.87 -16.87 -5.92
CA HIS A 137 6.13 -16.37 -5.38
C HIS A 137 7.29 -17.32 -5.67
N ASP A 138 8.50 -16.77 -5.69
CA ASP A 138 9.72 -17.56 -5.79
C ASP A 138 10.04 -18.26 -4.44
N PRO A 139 11.07 -19.14 -4.40
CA PRO A 139 11.49 -19.80 -3.16
C PRO A 139 11.98 -18.84 -2.05
N LEU A 140 12.28 -17.58 -2.38
CA LEU A 140 12.66 -16.53 -1.44
C LEU A 140 11.46 -15.70 -0.98
N GLY A 141 10.24 -16.04 -1.41
CA GLY A 141 9.01 -15.33 -1.07
C GLY A 141 8.80 -14.03 -1.83
N ARG A 142 9.57 -13.77 -2.90
CA ARG A 142 9.38 -12.59 -3.77
C ARG A 142 8.30 -12.85 -4.79
N ILE A 143 7.51 -11.83 -5.07
CA ILE A 143 6.41 -11.91 -6.04
C ILE A 143 6.92 -11.35 -7.39
N PRO A 144 7.01 -12.17 -8.46
CA PRO A 144 7.34 -11.68 -9.79
C PRO A 144 6.32 -10.65 -10.28
N GLU A 145 6.75 -9.67 -11.08
CA GLU A 145 5.88 -8.58 -11.56
C GLU A 145 4.56 -9.07 -12.18
N ALA A 146 4.61 -10.09 -13.04
CA ALA A 146 3.41 -10.66 -13.65
C ALA A 146 2.43 -11.21 -12.59
N LYS A 147 2.94 -11.81 -11.52
CA LYS A 147 2.13 -12.32 -10.41
C LYS A 147 1.62 -11.19 -9.51
N ALA A 148 2.42 -10.15 -9.28
CA ALA A 148 2.00 -8.96 -8.54
C ALA A 148 0.84 -8.23 -9.24
N LYS A 149 0.88 -8.12 -10.57
CA LYS A 149 -0.21 -7.57 -11.40
C LYS A 149 -1.48 -8.41 -11.33
N LEU A 150 -1.36 -9.74 -11.35
CA LEU A 150 -2.51 -10.63 -11.16
C LEU A 150 -3.12 -10.49 -9.77
N ILE A 151 -2.30 -10.45 -8.71
CA ILE A 151 -2.76 -10.23 -7.34
C ILE A 151 -3.51 -8.90 -7.23
N PHE A 152 -2.94 -7.83 -7.77
CA PHE A 152 -3.57 -6.51 -7.82
C PHE A 152 -4.94 -6.54 -8.53
N ALA A 153 -5.03 -7.21 -9.69
CA ALA A 153 -6.29 -7.32 -10.44
C ALA A 153 -7.37 -8.06 -9.64
N VAL A 154 -7.01 -9.19 -9.01
CA VAL A 154 -7.96 -9.99 -8.20
C VAL A 154 -8.35 -9.25 -6.91
N ALA A 155 -7.40 -8.58 -6.25
CA ALA A 155 -7.66 -7.74 -5.08
C ALA A 155 -8.61 -6.58 -5.42
N SER A 156 -8.39 -5.90 -6.55
CA SER A 156 -9.27 -4.83 -7.05
C SER A 156 -10.69 -5.34 -7.30
N GLY A 157 -10.82 -6.53 -7.91
CA GLY A 157 -12.12 -7.19 -8.08
C GLY A 157 -12.81 -7.51 -6.75
N ALA A 158 -12.05 -7.97 -5.76
CA ALA A 158 -12.57 -8.22 -4.42
C ALA A 158 -13.04 -6.93 -3.72
N VAL A 159 -12.29 -5.83 -3.84
CA VAL A 159 -12.70 -4.52 -3.32
C VAL A 159 -13.99 -4.05 -4.01
N ALA A 160 -14.15 -4.24 -5.31
CA ALA A 160 -15.39 -3.91 -6.03
C ALA A 160 -16.59 -4.75 -5.53
N ILE A 161 -16.41 -6.06 -5.32
CA ILE A 161 -17.42 -6.94 -4.71
C ILE A 161 -17.81 -6.43 -3.33
N ARG A 162 -16.84 -5.98 -2.52
CA ARG A 162 -17.11 -5.41 -1.20
C ARG A 162 -17.89 -4.10 -1.29
N ALA A 163 -17.54 -3.22 -2.24
CA ALA A 163 -18.24 -1.96 -2.48
C ALA A 163 -19.70 -2.18 -2.92
N ALA A 164 -19.99 -3.28 -3.61
CA ALA A 164 -21.35 -3.71 -3.94
C ALA A 164 -22.13 -4.31 -2.74
N GLY A 165 -21.58 -4.28 -1.53
CA GLY A 165 -22.23 -4.73 -0.29
C GLY A 165 -21.99 -6.21 0.06
N LEU A 166 -21.32 -6.97 -0.80
CA LEU A 166 -21.06 -8.40 -0.56
C LEU A 166 -19.94 -8.60 0.47
N ARG A 167 -20.16 -9.50 1.43
CA ARG A 167 -19.24 -9.73 2.56
C ARG A 167 -18.23 -10.85 2.31
N ASN A 168 -18.42 -11.65 1.26
CA ASN A 168 -17.59 -12.79 0.90
C ASN A 168 -16.38 -12.43 0.00
N TYR A 169 -16.06 -11.15 -0.15
CA TYR A 169 -14.98 -10.67 -1.03
C TYR A 169 -13.59 -11.26 -0.71
N ILE A 170 -13.26 -11.49 0.56
CA ILE A 170 -12.00 -12.15 0.95
C ILE A 170 -11.99 -13.60 0.45
N ALA A 171 -13.12 -14.31 0.60
CA ALA A 171 -13.23 -15.68 0.12
C ALA A 171 -13.19 -15.74 -1.42
N PHE A 172 -13.75 -14.75 -2.10
CA PHE A 172 -13.60 -14.58 -3.55
C PHE A 172 -12.12 -14.40 -3.91
N PHE A 173 -11.41 -13.47 -3.25
CA PHE A 173 -9.99 -13.22 -3.49
C PHE A 173 -9.13 -14.48 -3.35
N GLU A 174 -9.25 -15.18 -2.21
CA GLU A 174 -8.46 -16.39 -1.95
C GLU A 174 -8.80 -17.52 -2.95
N LYS A 175 -10.07 -17.70 -3.31
CA LYS A 175 -10.50 -18.72 -4.29
C LYS A 175 -10.01 -18.42 -5.69
N GLU A 176 -10.09 -17.16 -6.12
CA GLU A 176 -9.71 -16.77 -7.47
C GLU A 176 -8.19 -16.88 -7.67
N LEU A 177 -7.40 -16.49 -6.67
CA LEU A 177 -5.96 -16.74 -6.72
C LEU A 177 -5.63 -18.23 -6.74
N ALA A 178 -6.30 -19.05 -5.93
CA ALA A 178 -6.12 -20.49 -5.96
C ALA A 178 -6.42 -21.09 -7.35
N ARG A 179 -7.48 -20.61 -8.02
CA ARG A 179 -7.83 -21.01 -9.39
C ARG A 179 -6.77 -20.61 -10.43
N LEU A 180 -6.13 -19.46 -10.25
CA LEU A 180 -5.07 -18.95 -11.16
C LEU A 180 -3.67 -19.53 -10.85
N GLY A 181 -3.52 -20.19 -9.71
CA GLY A 181 -2.24 -20.75 -9.24
C GLY A 181 -2.13 -22.27 -9.30
N GLY A 182 -3.25 -22.97 -9.49
CA GLY A 182 -3.28 -24.39 -9.86
C GLY A 182 -3.19 -24.57 -11.36
#